data_AF-A0A920U0S4-F1
#
_entry.id   AF-A0A920U0S4-F1
#
_cell.length_a   1.000
_cell.length_b   1.000
_cell.length_c   1.000
_cell.angle_alpha   90.00
_cell.angle_beta   90.00
_cell.angle_gamma   90.00
#
_symmetry.space_group_name_H-M   'P 1'
#
loop_
_entity.id
_entity.type
_entity.pdbx_description
1 polymer ?
#
loop_
_entity_poly.entity_id
_entity_poly.type
_entity_poly.pdbx_seq_one_letter_code
_entity_poly.pdbx_strand_id
1 'polypeptide(L)'
;MGGTEHVDIEAAAARGILVTNTPDVVTEETADMTFAFLLGLCRRIFPGDALIRDARWDGLSIDDPNAGRRVWGKTLGIVGLGGFGEKAVARRASAFRMTVVYHGRTPKPEAEVECEARYCSTLDELLEISDVVSLHCPPD
;
A
#
# COMPACT_ATOMS: atom_id res chain seq x y z
N MET A 1 -1.72 12.40 -1.03
CA MET A 1 -2.46 13.20 -0.02
C MET A 1 -1.67 14.45 0.30
N GLY A 2 -2.35 15.58 0.51
CA GLY A 2 -1.71 16.84 0.89
C GLY A 2 -1.53 16.98 2.41
N GLY A 3 -2.24 16.18 3.21
CA GLY A 3 -2.20 16.27 4.67
C GLY A 3 -2.88 17.53 5.22
N THR A 4 -3.57 18.28 4.36
CA THR A 4 -4.29 19.51 4.71
C THR A 4 -5.80 19.32 4.68
N GLU A 5 -6.28 18.10 4.45
CA GLU A 5 -7.71 17.77 4.31
C GLU A 5 -8.52 18.06 5.59
N HIS A 6 -7.84 18.13 6.74
CA HIS A 6 -8.43 18.48 8.03
C HIS A 6 -8.52 20.00 8.29
N VAL A 7 -8.13 20.84 7.31
CA VAL A 7 -8.14 22.31 7.41
C VAL A 7 -9.08 22.87 6.35
N ASP A 8 -9.97 23.78 6.75
CA ASP A 8 -10.75 24.58 5.81
C ASP A 8 -9.86 25.65 5.17
N ILE A 9 -9.35 25.32 3.98
CA ILE A 9 -8.40 26.15 3.23
C ILE A 9 -9.06 27.47 2.79
N GLU A 10 -10.36 27.45 2.45
CA GLU A 10 -11.08 28.65 2.01
C GLU A 10 -11.28 29.62 3.17
N ALA A 11 -11.67 29.12 4.34
CA ALA A 11 -11.84 29.93 5.55
C ALA A 11 -10.51 30.51 6.06
N ALA A 12 -9.40 29.77 5.92
CA ALA A 12 -8.06 30.26 6.26
C ALA A 12 -7.62 31.37 5.29
N ALA A 13 -7.81 31.16 3.99
CA ALA A 13 -7.47 32.16 2.96
C ALA A 13 -8.28 33.46 3.13
N ALA A 14 -9.58 33.37 3.44
CA ALA A 14 -10.44 34.53 3.70
C ALA A 14 -9.97 35.39 4.89
N ARG A 15 -9.16 34.81 5.79
CA ARG A 15 -8.57 35.48 6.96
C ARG A 15 -7.10 35.85 6.77
N GLY A 16 -6.53 35.64 5.58
CA GLY A 16 -5.11 35.87 5.31
C GLY A 16 -4.17 34.93 6.04
N ILE A 17 -4.64 33.73 6.42
CA ILE A 17 -3.83 32.71 7.10
C ILE A 17 -3.23 31.77 6.05
N LEU A 18 -1.90 31.69 6.00
CA LEU A 18 -1.19 30.77 5.12
C LEU A 18 -1.24 29.34 5.67
N VAL A 19 -1.72 28.41 4.84
CA VAL A 19 -1.67 26.97 5.11
C VAL A 19 -0.61 26.35 4.19
N THR A 20 0.28 25.55 4.77
CA THR A 20 1.33 24.83 4.05
C THR A 20 1.48 23.42 4.61
N ASN A 21 2.08 22.53 3.82
CA ASN A 21 2.42 21.18 4.21
C ASN A 21 3.90 20.90 3.90
N THR A 22 4.39 19.76 4.36
CA THR A 22 5.70 19.22 4.00
C THR A 22 5.47 17.99 3.12
N PRO A 23 5.29 18.18 1.80
CA PRO A 23 5.13 17.04 0.91
C PRO A 23 6.38 16.15 0.96
N ASP A 24 6.17 14.87 0.72
CA ASP A 24 7.20 13.86 0.45
C ASP A 24 8.13 13.45 1.62
N VAL A 25 8.09 14.12 2.78
CA VAL A 25 9.02 13.85 3.90
C VAL A 25 8.86 12.50 4.61
N VAL A 26 7.76 11.79 4.36
CA VAL A 26 7.47 10.45 4.93
C VAL A 26 7.16 9.40 3.87
N THR A 27 7.57 9.67 2.63
CA THR A 27 7.31 8.82 1.45
C THR A 27 7.79 7.39 1.66
N GLU A 28 9.07 7.23 2.00
CA GLU A 28 9.73 5.93 2.10
C GLU A 28 9.28 5.19 3.37
N GLU A 29 9.08 5.92 4.47
CA GLU A 29 8.59 5.40 5.75
C GLU A 29 7.15 4.87 5.62
N THR A 30 6.30 5.58 4.86
CA THR A 30 4.94 5.12 4.57
C THR A 30 4.97 3.86 3.71
N ALA A 31 5.87 3.78 2.73
CA ALA A 31 6.05 2.59 1.91
C ALA A 31 6.57 1.39 2.73
N ASP A 32 7.48 1.62 3.68
CA ASP A 32 7.96 0.60 4.61
C ASP A 32 6.84 0.06 5.49
N MET A 33 6.01 0.94 6.05
CA MET A 33 4.87 0.52 6.86
C MET A 33 3.83 -0.24 6.04
N THR A 34 3.60 0.18 4.79
CA THR A 34 2.73 -0.55 3.84
C THR A 34 3.22 -1.99 3.64
N PHE A 35 4.53 -2.18 3.44
CA PHE A 35 5.11 -3.51 3.31
C PHE A 35 5.12 -4.31 4.61
N ALA A 36 5.32 -3.65 5.75
CA ALA A 36 5.20 -4.28 7.06
C ALA A 36 3.80 -4.85 7.27
N PHE A 37 2.75 -4.10 6.92
CA PHE A 37 1.37 -4.59 7.00
C PHE A 37 1.08 -5.69 5.99
N LEU A 38 1.52 -5.55 4.74
CA LEU A 38 1.37 -6.58 3.72
C LEU A 38 2.00 -7.90 4.16
N LEU A 39 3.25 -7.85 4.63
CA LEU A 39 3.96 -9.03 5.15
C LEU A 39 3.30 -9.57 6.41
N GLY A 40 2.87 -8.71 7.32
CA GLY A 40 2.16 -9.09 8.54
C GLY A 40 0.87 -9.85 8.25
N LEU A 41 0.10 -9.39 7.27
CA LEU A 41 -1.13 -10.03 6.80
C LEU A 41 -0.84 -11.34 6.08
N CYS A 42 0.01 -11.32 5.04
CA CYS A 42 0.30 -12.49 4.24
C CYS A 42 0.98 -13.59 5.06
N ARG A 43 1.96 -13.25 5.90
CA ARG A 43 2.75 -14.23 6.67
C ARG A 43 2.18 -14.50 8.06
N ARG A 44 1.02 -13.94 8.38
CA ARG A 44 0.32 -14.10 9.68
C ARG A 44 1.23 -13.84 10.88
N ILE A 45 2.08 -12.81 10.77
CA ILE A 45 3.07 -12.48 11.82
C ILE A 45 2.37 -12.15 13.14
N PHE A 46 1.34 -11.29 13.12
CA PHE A 46 0.65 -10.88 14.36
C PHE A 46 -0.15 -12.02 15.02
N PRO A 47 -0.95 -12.83 14.29
CA PRO A 47 -1.59 -14.00 14.89
C PRO A 47 -0.60 -15.03 15.44
N GLY A 48 0.50 -15.30 14.72
CA GLY A 48 1.53 -16.24 15.17
C GLY A 48 2.23 -15.76 16.44
N ASP A 49 2.57 -14.48 16.49
CA ASP A 49 3.15 -13.83 17.66
C ASP A 49 2.22 -13.89 18.89
N ALA A 50 0.94 -13.56 18.73
CA ALA A 50 -0.04 -13.66 19.81
C ALA A 50 -0.15 -15.11 20.34
N LEU A 51 -0.17 -16.10 19.46
CA LEU A 51 -0.27 -17.51 19.82
C LEU A 51 0.93 -18.00 20.66
N ILE A 52 2.13 -17.49 20.36
CA ILE A 52 3.34 -17.76 21.15
C ILE A 52 3.24 -17.08 22.53
N ARG A 53 2.86 -15.80 22.58
CA ARG A 53 2.72 -15.06 23.85
C ARG A 53 1.69 -15.69 24.78
N ASP A 54 0.63 -16.26 24.22
CA ASP A 54 -0.43 -16.95 24.95
C ASP A 54 -0.06 -18.38 25.38
N ALA A 55 1.18 -18.83 25.10
CA ALA A 55 1.64 -20.20 25.35
C ALA A 55 0.74 -21.27 24.69
N ARG A 56 0.14 -20.94 23.55
CA ARG A 56 -0.77 -21.81 22.78
C ARG A 56 -0.11 -22.47 21.58
N TRP A 57 1.20 -22.31 21.43
CA TRP A 57 1.97 -22.93 20.34
C TRP A 57 2.26 -24.39 20.65
N ASP A 58 1.71 -25.27 19.80
CA ASP A 58 1.80 -26.72 19.91
C ASP A 58 2.81 -27.35 18.93
N GLY A 59 3.53 -26.51 18.18
CA GLY A 59 4.61 -26.91 17.27
C GLY A 59 4.30 -26.62 15.81
N LEU A 60 5.13 -27.16 14.91
CA LEU A 60 4.95 -27.04 13.47
C LEU A 60 4.10 -28.22 12.97
N SER A 61 3.07 -27.95 12.17
CA SER A 61 2.31 -28.98 11.46
C SER A 61 2.18 -28.65 9.97
N ILE A 62 1.96 -29.68 9.15
CA ILE A 62 1.76 -29.51 7.70
C ILE A 62 0.47 -28.71 7.43
N ASP A 63 -0.53 -28.87 8.30
CA ASP A 63 -1.84 -28.22 8.20
C ASP A 63 -1.96 -26.99 9.11
N ASP A 64 -0.83 -26.33 9.44
CA ASP A 64 -0.80 -25.19 10.34
C ASP A 64 -1.67 -24.04 9.80
N PRO A 65 -2.76 -23.66 10.50
CA PRO A 65 -3.62 -22.55 10.07
C PRO A 65 -2.88 -21.21 10.05
N ASN A 66 -1.67 -21.12 10.63
CA ASN A 66 -0.81 -19.95 10.62
C ASN A 66 0.29 -19.95 9.54
N ALA A 67 0.35 -20.95 8.65
CA ALA A 67 1.35 -21.01 7.57
C ALA A 67 1.34 -19.78 6.62
N GLY A 68 0.22 -19.05 6.61
CA GLY A 68 0.03 -17.82 5.84
C GLY A 68 0.00 -18.07 4.33
N ARG A 69 0.15 -17.01 3.55
CA ARG A 69 0.21 -16.99 2.10
C ARG A 69 1.57 -16.46 1.66
N ARG A 70 2.07 -16.94 0.51
CA ARG A 70 3.28 -16.40 -0.11
C ARG A 70 3.01 -15.00 -0.66
N VAL A 71 4.04 -14.16 -0.70
CA VAL A 71 3.99 -12.81 -1.29
C VAL A 71 4.55 -12.80 -2.71
N TRP A 72 5.65 -13.51 -2.96
CA TRP A 72 6.23 -13.57 -4.30
C TRP A 72 5.26 -14.20 -5.32
N GLY A 73 5.27 -13.67 -6.55
CA GLY A 73 4.41 -14.13 -7.63
C GLY A 73 2.92 -13.82 -7.43
N LYS A 74 2.60 -12.90 -6.51
CA LYS A 74 1.23 -12.40 -6.29
C LYS A 74 1.05 -11.04 -6.95
N THR A 75 -0.20 -10.68 -7.22
CA THR A 75 -0.55 -9.37 -7.78
C THR A 75 -0.88 -8.38 -6.66
N LEU A 76 -0.15 -7.26 -6.61
CA LEU A 76 -0.49 -6.09 -5.79
C LEU A 76 -1.25 -5.08 -6.63
N GLY A 77 -2.50 -4.81 -6.25
CA GLY A 77 -3.31 -3.72 -6.78
C GLY A 77 -3.13 -2.45 -5.95
N ILE A 78 -2.70 -1.36 -6.59
CA ILE A 78 -2.52 -0.06 -5.94
C ILE A 78 -3.65 0.89 -6.39
N VAL A 79 -4.47 1.35 -5.45
CA VAL A 79 -5.52 2.35 -5.71
C VAL A 79 -5.02 3.73 -5.33
N GLY A 80 -4.89 4.60 -6.33
CA GLY A 80 -4.16 5.85 -6.21
C GLY A 80 -2.67 5.59 -6.37
N LEU A 81 -2.14 5.82 -7.57
CA LEU A 81 -0.70 5.85 -7.84
C LEU A 81 -0.28 7.29 -8.22
N GLY A 82 -0.48 8.25 -7.33
CA GLY A 82 0.06 9.60 -7.32
C GLY A 82 1.21 9.81 -6.32
N GLY A 83 1.82 11.00 -6.34
CA GLY A 83 2.95 11.34 -5.47
C GLY A 83 4.16 10.39 -5.56
N PHE A 84 5.14 10.54 -4.68
CA PHE A 84 6.30 9.64 -4.63
C PHE A 84 6.08 8.39 -3.76
N GLY A 85 5.19 8.44 -2.76
CA GLY A 85 4.98 7.35 -1.79
C GLY A 85 4.46 6.07 -2.43
N GLU A 86 3.55 6.23 -3.39
CA GLU A 86 2.94 5.11 -4.11
C GLU A 86 3.91 4.45 -5.11
N LYS A 87 4.85 5.23 -5.67
CA LYS A 87 5.98 4.69 -6.44
C LYS A 87 6.93 3.87 -5.55
N ALA A 88 7.20 4.34 -4.33
CA ALA A 88 8.04 3.63 -3.38
C ALA A 88 7.43 2.27 -2.96
N VAL A 89 6.10 2.18 -2.90
CA VAL A 89 5.38 0.90 -2.72
C VAL A 89 5.53 0.00 -3.95
N ALA A 90 5.32 0.54 -5.17
CA ALA A 90 5.49 -0.22 -6.41
C ALA A 90 6.92 -0.80 -6.58
N ARG A 91 7.95 -0.01 -6.27
CA ARG A 91 9.36 -0.44 -6.30
C ARG A 91 9.62 -1.61 -5.35
N ARG A 92 9.12 -1.54 -4.12
CA ARG A 92 9.21 -2.63 -3.15
C ARG A 92 8.46 -3.86 -3.65
N ALA A 93 7.27 -3.70 -4.24
CA ALA A 93 6.49 -4.82 -4.78
C ALA A 93 7.25 -5.55 -5.90
N SER A 94 7.85 -4.80 -6.82
CA SER A 94 8.72 -5.36 -7.86
C SER A 94 9.92 -6.11 -7.26
N ALA A 95 10.57 -5.56 -6.23
CA ALA A 95 11.66 -6.23 -5.51
C ALA A 95 11.23 -7.56 -4.84
N PHE A 96 9.98 -7.65 -4.36
CA PHE A 96 9.37 -8.88 -3.85
C PHE A 96 8.85 -9.83 -4.95
N ARG A 97 9.09 -9.49 -6.23
CA ARG A 97 8.62 -10.22 -7.42
C ARG A 97 7.10 -10.36 -7.44
N MET A 98 6.40 -9.30 -7.06
CA MET A 98 4.96 -9.17 -7.24
C MET A 98 4.67 -8.56 -8.61
N THR A 99 3.55 -8.93 -9.20
CA THR A 99 2.98 -8.18 -10.32
C THR A 99 2.34 -6.92 -9.78
N VAL A 100 2.68 -5.75 -10.32
CA VAL A 100 2.12 -4.48 -9.88
C VAL A 100 1.05 -4.04 -10.88
N VAL A 101 -0.16 -3.83 -10.40
CA VAL A 101 -1.24 -3.20 -11.17
C VAL A 101 -1.75 -2.00 -10.40
N TYR A 102 -2.23 -0.97 -11.10
CA TYR A 102 -2.69 0.24 -10.42
C TYR A 102 -3.85 0.92 -11.13
N HIS A 103 -4.67 1.60 -10.36
CA HIS A 103 -5.76 2.43 -10.85
C HIS A 103 -5.65 3.83 -10.26
N GLY A 104 -6.00 4.84 -11.05
CA GLY A 104 -5.98 6.23 -10.64
C GLY A 104 -6.51 7.13 -11.75
N ARG A 105 -6.46 8.45 -11.55
CA ARG A 105 -7.01 9.41 -12.51
C ARG A 105 -6.28 9.42 -13.85
N THR A 106 -4.98 9.17 -13.85
CA THR A 106 -4.14 9.19 -15.05
C THR A 106 -3.04 8.13 -14.99
N PRO A 107 -2.62 7.58 -16.15
CA PRO A 107 -1.46 6.71 -16.25
C PRO A 107 -0.17 7.38 -15.74
N LYS A 108 0.79 6.56 -15.34
CA LYS A 108 2.09 6.92 -14.75
C LYS A 108 3.23 6.22 -15.50
N PRO A 109 3.62 6.73 -16.67
CA PRO A 109 4.62 6.08 -17.53
C PRO A 109 5.94 5.74 -16.82
N GLU A 110 6.39 6.60 -15.89
CA GLU A 110 7.61 6.34 -15.11
C GLU A 110 7.50 5.08 -14.25
N ALA A 111 6.37 4.86 -13.60
CA ALA A 111 6.15 3.66 -12.78
C ALA A 111 5.97 2.40 -13.65
N GLU A 112 5.37 2.54 -14.83
CA GLU A 112 5.23 1.45 -15.79
C GLU A 112 6.59 0.97 -16.32
N VAL A 113 7.54 1.89 -16.51
CA VAL A 113 8.90 1.58 -16.93
C VAL A 113 9.76 1.06 -15.78
N GLU A 114 9.75 1.74 -14.62
CA GLU A 114 10.66 1.39 -13.51
C GLU A 114 10.23 0.11 -12.78
N CYS A 115 8.92 -0.10 -12.63
CA CYS A 115 8.37 -1.17 -11.80
C CYS A 115 7.61 -2.24 -12.59
N GLU A 116 7.59 -2.14 -13.93
CA GLU A 116 6.74 -2.97 -14.81
C GLU A 116 5.26 -2.92 -14.37
N ALA A 117 4.84 -1.78 -13.81
CA ALA A 117 3.48 -1.60 -13.32
C ALA A 117 2.50 -1.52 -14.50
N ARG A 118 1.31 -2.11 -14.35
CA ARG A 118 0.26 -2.06 -15.37
C ARG A 118 -0.90 -1.17 -14.94
N TYR A 119 -1.27 -0.21 -15.78
CA TYR A 119 -2.46 0.61 -15.56
C TYR A 119 -3.74 -0.21 -15.80
N CYS A 120 -4.69 -0.08 -14.87
CA CYS A 120 -6.05 -0.57 -14.99
C CYS A 120 -6.99 0.61 -15.25
N SER A 121 -7.80 0.48 -16.28
CA SER A 121 -8.70 1.53 -16.77
C SER A 121 -9.86 1.80 -15.80
N THR A 122 -10.26 0.81 -15.02
CA THR A 122 -11.30 0.89 -14.00
C THR A 122 -10.82 0.31 -12.68
N LEU A 123 -11.49 0.71 -11.58
CA LEU A 123 -11.25 0.10 -10.27
C LEU A 123 -11.63 -1.39 -10.26
N ASP A 124 -12.74 -1.75 -10.91
CA ASP A 124 -13.21 -3.14 -10.97
C ASP A 124 -12.18 -4.06 -11.63
N GLU A 125 -11.54 -3.61 -12.73
CA GLU A 125 -10.48 -4.36 -13.40
C GLU A 125 -9.31 -4.63 -12.44
N LEU A 126 -8.92 -3.64 -11.64
CA LEU A 126 -7.87 -3.80 -10.64
C LEU A 126 -8.28 -4.79 -9.55
N LEU A 127 -9.50 -4.69 -9.03
CA LEU A 127 -9.98 -5.54 -7.94
C LEU A 127 -10.08 -7.01 -8.36
N GLU A 128 -10.50 -7.27 -9.60
CA GLU A 128 -10.67 -8.64 -10.12
C GLU A 128 -9.35 -9.42 -10.18
N ILE A 129 -8.24 -8.75 -10.49
CA ILE A 129 -6.95 -9.39 -10.75
C ILE A 129 -5.97 -9.34 -9.56
N SER A 130 -6.31 -8.61 -8.50
CA SER A 130 -5.42 -8.36 -7.37
C SER A 130 -5.53 -9.44 -6.30
N ASP A 131 -4.39 -9.97 -5.84
CA ASP A 131 -4.36 -10.84 -4.65
C ASP A 131 -4.36 -10.01 -3.35
N VAL A 132 -3.77 -8.82 -3.40
CA VAL A 132 -3.71 -7.84 -2.31
C VAL A 132 -4.00 -6.47 -2.90
N VAL A 133 -4.81 -5.66 -2.20
CA VAL A 133 -5.12 -4.29 -2.59
C VAL A 133 -4.58 -3.33 -1.53
N SER A 134 -3.87 -2.29 -1.96
CA SER A 134 -3.37 -1.22 -1.11
C SER A 134 -3.95 0.12 -1.54
N LEU A 135 -4.49 0.87 -0.58
CA LEU A 135 -5.15 2.15 -0.82
C LEU A 135 -4.21 3.31 -0.48
N HIS A 136 -4.04 4.22 -1.42
CA HIS A 136 -3.20 5.42 -1.26
C HIS A 136 -3.85 6.69 -1.83
N CYS A 137 -5.12 6.62 -2.21
CA CYS A 137 -5.91 7.77 -2.59
C CYS A 137 -6.37 8.58 -1.36
N PRO A 138 -6.56 9.92 -1.50
CA PRO A 138 -7.26 10.70 -0.48
C PRO A 138 -8.70 10.18 -0.30
N PRO A 139 -9.30 10.36 0.91
CA PRO A 139 -10.73 10.18 1.09
C PRO A 139 -11.50 11.23 0.26
N ASP A 140 -12.67 10.83 -0.26
CA ASP A 140 -13.60 11.73 -0.97
C ASP A 140 -14.19 12.81 -0.04
#